data_AF-A0A1T2KYT1-F1
#
_entry.id   AF-A0A1T2KYT1-F1
#
_cell.length_a   1.000
_cell.length_b   1.000
_cell.length_c   1.000
_cell.angle_alpha   90.00
_cell.angle_beta   90.00
_cell.angle_gamma   90.00
#
_symmetry.space_group_name_H-M   'P 1'
#
loop_
_entity.id
_entity.type
_entity.pdbx_description
1 polymer ?
#
loop_
_entity_poly.entity_id
_entity_poly.type
_entity_poly.pdbx_seq_one_letter_code
_entity_poly.pdbx_strand_id
1 'polypeptide(L)'
;MPKKPVGNYAASKVSGTYAGKKSVNRFINTMVEKHNFNRRWLNGLFSTVERQNKSIRLLDRYAPSKKKKNRPADYVGQPGRGSWSRYRRQFINEKNLQRGTEFWLSHKSTLRRVEREYQVPAHVIVGIIGVETRWG
;
A
#
# COMPACT_ATOMS: atom_id res chain seq x y z
N MET A 1 5.50 7.13 28.26
CA MET A 1 4.82 5.82 28.46
C MET A 1 4.89 5.01 27.17
N PRO A 2 5.06 3.68 27.21
CA PRO A 2 5.08 2.86 26.01
C PRO A 2 3.75 2.98 25.25
N LYS A 3 3.80 3.01 23.92
CA LYS A 3 2.56 3.09 23.11
C LYS A 3 1.65 1.90 23.43
N LYS A 4 0.35 2.15 23.59
CA LYS A 4 -0.64 1.11 23.91
C LYS A 4 -0.70 0.11 22.74
N PRO A 5 -0.36 -1.17 22.97
CA PRO A 5 -0.39 -2.17 21.90
C PRO A 5 -1.82 -2.49 21.46
N VAL A 6 -1.98 -2.81 20.18
CA VAL A 6 -3.20 -3.46 19.66
C VAL A 6 -2.96 -4.97 19.66
N GLY A 7 -3.88 -5.74 20.23
CA GLY A 7 -3.75 -7.20 20.33
C GLY A 7 -2.80 -7.67 21.44
N ASN A 8 -3.04 -8.91 21.92
CA ASN A 8 -2.36 -9.50 23.06
C ASN A 8 -1.16 -10.35 22.63
N TYR A 9 -0.13 -9.71 22.08
CA TYR A 9 1.12 -10.38 21.72
C TYR A 9 2.16 -10.24 22.84
N ALA A 10 2.84 -11.33 23.18
CA ALA A 10 3.98 -11.29 24.09
C ALA A 10 4.91 -12.48 23.88
N ALA A 11 6.20 -12.21 23.65
CA ALA A 11 7.24 -13.23 23.65
C ALA A 11 8.56 -12.65 24.17
N SER A 12 9.41 -13.48 24.76
CA SER A 12 10.76 -13.07 25.16
C SER A 12 11.68 -12.85 23.95
N LYS A 13 11.48 -13.62 22.87
CA LYS A 13 12.22 -13.55 21.61
C LYS A 13 11.30 -13.83 20.41
N VAL A 14 11.69 -13.34 19.24
CA VAL A 14 11.01 -13.67 17.97
C VAL A 14 11.20 -15.15 17.65
N SER A 15 10.12 -15.84 17.30
CA SER A 15 10.07 -17.21 16.80
C SER A 15 9.44 -17.26 15.39
N GLY A 16 9.20 -18.46 14.86
CA GLY A 16 8.58 -18.63 13.55
C GLY A 16 9.45 -18.16 12.38
N THR A 17 8.82 -17.67 11.31
CA THR A 17 9.48 -17.36 10.04
C THR A 17 10.62 -16.34 10.16
N TYR A 18 10.53 -15.44 11.13
CA TYR A 18 11.47 -14.34 11.33
C TYR A 18 12.44 -14.55 12.49
N ALA A 19 12.45 -15.73 13.10
CA ALA A 19 13.39 -16.09 14.16
C ALA A 19 14.85 -15.85 13.74
N GLY A 20 15.63 -15.19 14.59
CA GLY A 20 17.06 -14.95 14.37
C GLY A 20 17.41 -13.99 13.23
N LYS A 21 16.43 -13.38 12.53
CA LYS A 21 16.71 -12.44 11.44
C LYS A 21 17.26 -11.12 12.00
N LYS A 22 18.54 -10.83 11.69
CA LYS A 22 19.23 -9.61 12.12
C LYS A 22 18.47 -8.32 11.75
N SER A 23 17.85 -8.28 10.56
CA SER A 23 17.05 -7.13 10.11
C SER A 23 15.83 -6.89 10.99
N VAL A 24 15.15 -7.96 11.44
CA VAL A 24 13.99 -7.88 12.34
C VAL A 24 14.42 -7.43 13.72
N ASN A 25 15.51 -8.00 14.25
CA ASN A 25 16.05 -7.54 15.54
C ASN A 25 16.45 -6.05 15.51
N ARG A 26 17.07 -5.59 14.41
CA ARG A 26 17.41 -4.18 14.23
C ARG A 26 16.17 -3.30 14.18
N PHE A 27 15.14 -3.70 13.41
CA PHE A 27 13.87 -2.98 13.37
C PHE A 27 13.23 -2.89 14.75
N ILE A 28 13.15 -4.01 15.46
CA ILE A 28 12.60 -4.09 16.82
C ILE A 28 13.40 -3.20 17.79
N ASN A 29 14.72 -3.12 17.67
CA ASN A 29 15.52 -2.20 18.49
C ASN A 29 15.19 -0.74 18.18
N THR A 30 15.15 -0.36 16.89
CA THR A 30 14.75 0.99 16.46
C THR A 30 13.37 1.39 16.99
N MET A 31 12.38 0.49 16.91
CA MET A 31 11.02 0.78 17.37
C MET A 31 10.93 0.96 18.88
N VAL A 32 11.75 0.23 19.65
CA VAL A 32 11.80 0.40 21.10
C VAL A 32 12.55 1.68 21.48
N GLU A 33 13.72 1.91 20.90
CA GLU A 33 14.59 3.05 21.26
C GLU A 33 14.03 4.39 20.77
N LYS A 34 13.57 4.47 19.52
CA LYS A 34 13.13 5.73 18.90
C LYS A 34 11.65 6.00 19.05
N HIS A 35 10.84 4.96 19.16
CA HIS A 35 9.38 5.08 19.13
C HIS A 35 8.69 4.54 20.40
N ASN A 36 9.48 4.10 21.39
CA ASN A 36 9.02 3.65 22.70
C ASN A 36 7.97 2.52 22.65
N PHE A 37 8.15 1.57 21.74
CA PHE A 37 7.33 0.35 21.70
C PHE A 37 7.74 -0.64 22.81
N ASN A 38 6.83 -1.54 23.19
CA ASN A 38 7.16 -2.65 24.08
C ASN A 38 7.90 -3.77 23.32
N ARG A 39 9.11 -4.12 23.75
CA ARG A 39 9.92 -5.18 23.12
C ARG A 39 9.22 -6.54 23.09
N ARG A 40 8.62 -6.95 24.22
CA ARG A 40 7.97 -8.27 24.32
C ARG A 40 6.76 -8.36 23.40
N TRP A 41 6.02 -7.27 23.27
CA TRP A 41 4.90 -7.17 22.34
C TRP A 41 5.37 -7.30 20.88
N LEU A 42 6.39 -6.55 20.48
CA LEU A 42 6.96 -6.66 19.13
C LEU A 42 7.50 -8.06 18.86
N ASN A 43 8.20 -8.67 19.81
CA ASN A 43 8.68 -10.03 19.68
C ASN A 43 7.53 -11.02 19.45
N GLY A 44 6.45 -10.90 20.23
CA GLY A 44 5.25 -11.72 20.06
C GLY A 44 4.57 -11.50 18.71
N LEU A 45 4.43 -10.24 18.28
CA LEU A 45 3.83 -9.91 16.98
C LEU A 45 4.64 -10.50 15.83
N PHE A 46 5.95 -10.28 15.80
CA PHE A 46 6.80 -10.81 14.72
C PHE A 46 6.87 -12.34 14.70
N SER A 47 6.58 -13.01 15.82
CA SER A 47 6.44 -14.46 15.87
C SER A 47 5.20 -14.99 15.14
N THR A 48 4.17 -14.17 14.93
CA THR A 48 2.95 -14.55 14.19
C THR A 48 2.99 -14.15 12.71
N VAL A 49 4.00 -13.41 12.27
CA VAL A 49 4.09 -12.93 10.88
C VAL A 49 4.63 -14.04 9.98
N GLU A 50 3.90 -14.30 8.90
CA GLU A 50 4.31 -15.25 7.87
C GLU A 50 4.95 -14.56 6.67
N ARG A 51 5.90 -15.24 6.01
CA ARG A 51 6.49 -14.75 4.77
C ARG A 51 5.49 -14.87 3.61
N GLN A 52 5.09 -13.72 3.08
CA GLN A 52 4.20 -13.65 1.92
C GLN A 52 4.96 -13.89 0.59
N ASN A 53 5.22 -15.16 0.28
CA ASN A 53 5.94 -15.57 -0.93
C ASN A 53 5.30 -15.03 -2.22
N LYS A 54 3.97 -14.96 -2.28
CA LYS A 54 3.23 -14.42 -3.43
C LYS A 54 3.56 -12.93 -3.64
N SER A 55 3.53 -12.13 -2.58
CA SER A 55 3.85 -10.69 -2.63
C SER A 55 5.29 -10.45 -3.06
N ILE A 56 6.24 -11.23 -2.52
CA ILE A 56 7.65 -11.11 -2.90
C ILE A 56 7.84 -11.39 -4.40
N ARG A 57 7.21 -12.44 -4.94
CA ARG A 57 7.26 -12.72 -6.39
C ARG A 57 6.65 -11.62 -7.25
N LEU A 58 5.60 -10.94 -6.76
CA LEU A 58 5.02 -9.80 -7.47
C LEU A 58 5.99 -8.62 -7.47
N LEU A 59 6.61 -8.31 -6.33
CA LEU A 59 7.65 -7.27 -6.26
C LEU A 59 8.81 -7.58 -7.20
N ASP A 60 9.30 -8.82 -7.23
CA ASP A 60 10.38 -9.23 -8.13
C ASP A 60 10.00 -9.08 -9.61
N ARG A 61 8.73 -9.33 -9.96
CA ARG A 61 8.21 -9.17 -11.33
C ARG A 61 8.18 -7.71 -11.78
N TYR A 62 7.84 -6.80 -10.89
CA TYR A 62 7.74 -5.37 -11.18
C TYR A 62 9.01 -4.59 -10.85
N ALA A 63 10.01 -5.23 -10.26
CA ALA A 63 11.30 -4.61 -10.00
C ALA A 63 11.96 -4.19 -11.33
N PRO A 64 12.56 -2.99 -11.39
CA PRO A 64 13.24 -2.52 -12.60
C PRO A 64 14.33 -3.52 -13.00
N SER A 65 14.26 -3.97 -14.25
CA SER A 65 15.13 -5.06 -14.72
C SER A 65 16.60 -4.63 -14.76
N LYS A 66 17.43 -5.31 -13.95
CA LYS A 66 18.91 -5.21 -14.02
C LYS A 66 19.49 -5.61 -15.38
N LYS A 67 18.72 -6.26 -16.27
CA LYS A 67 19.17 -6.68 -17.61
C LYS A 67 19.32 -5.53 -18.61
N LYS A 68 19.01 -4.29 -18.23
CA LYS A 68 19.28 -3.10 -19.06
C LYS A 68 20.33 -2.24 -18.36
N LYS A 69 21.57 -2.74 -18.32
CA LYS A 69 22.75 -2.08 -17.69
C LYS A 69 22.95 -0.60 -18.09
N ASN A 70 22.37 -0.16 -19.21
CA ASN A 70 22.51 1.20 -19.74
C ASN A 70 21.18 1.96 -19.83
N ARG A 71 20.18 1.66 -19.00
CA ARG A 71 18.94 2.46 -18.95
C ARG A 71 18.77 3.10 -17.58
N PRO A 72 18.43 4.41 -17.52
CA PRO A 72 18.06 5.08 -16.30
C PRO A 72 16.99 4.30 -15.51
N ALA A 73 16.99 4.43 -14.18
CA ALA A 73 16.05 3.73 -13.30
C ALA A 73 14.58 4.11 -13.58
N ASP A 74 14.36 5.29 -14.16
CA ASP A 74 13.09 5.86 -14.61
C ASP A 74 12.78 5.57 -16.09
N TYR A 75 13.57 4.76 -16.78
CA TYR A 75 13.30 4.42 -18.18
C TYR A 75 12.01 3.59 -18.31
N VAL A 76 10.94 4.26 -18.72
CA VAL A 76 9.70 3.62 -19.17
C VAL A 76 9.86 3.40 -20.67
N GLY A 77 9.94 2.14 -21.11
CA GLY A 77 10.03 1.84 -22.55
C GLY A 77 8.85 2.42 -23.32
N GLN A 78 9.02 2.64 -24.63
CA GLN A 78 7.91 3.12 -25.45
C GLN A 78 6.73 2.15 -25.37
N PRO A 79 5.53 2.63 -25.03
CA PRO A 79 4.35 1.79 -24.97
C PRO A 79 4.07 1.18 -26.34
N GLY A 80 3.82 -0.12 -26.41
CA GLY A 80 3.36 -0.75 -27.65
C GLY A 80 2.05 -0.12 -28.14
N ARG A 81 1.77 -0.23 -29.45
CA ARG A 81 0.53 0.30 -30.05
C ARG A 81 -0.72 -0.17 -29.29
N GLY A 82 -1.64 0.76 -29.05
CA GLY A 82 -2.91 0.52 -28.34
C GLY A 82 -2.81 0.23 -26.83
N SER A 83 -1.63 0.41 -26.23
CA SER A 83 -1.41 0.25 -24.78
C SER A 83 -2.31 1.15 -23.93
N TRP A 84 -2.40 2.44 -24.28
CA TRP A 84 -3.29 3.38 -23.60
C TRP A 84 -4.76 2.95 -23.71
N SER A 85 -5.22 2.60 -24.91
CA SER A 85 -6.61 2.17 -25.11
C SER A 85 -6.95 0.92 -24.30
N ARG A 86 -6.01 -0.04 -24.18
CA ARG A 86 -6.18 -1.22 -23.33
C ARG A 86 -6.25 -0.86 -21.85
N TYR A 87 -5.36 0.01 -21.38
CA TYR A 87 -5.37 0.48 -19.99
C TYR A 87 -6.65 1.26 -19.67
N ARG A 88 -7.01 2.25 -20.48
CA ARG A 88 -8.21 3.08 -20.32
C ARG A 88 -9.48 2.25 -20.15
N ARG A 89 -9.67 1.19 -20.95
CA ARG A 89 -10.86 0.32 -20.89
C ARG A 89 -11.02 -0.43 -19.56
N GLN A 90 -9.94 -0.63 -18.80
CA GLN A 90 -10.04 -1.25 -17.47
C GLN A 90 -10.75 -0.36 -16.44
N PHE A 91 -10.73 0.96 -16.65
CA PHE A 91 -11.25 1.96 -15.71
C PHE A 91 -12.47 2.70 -16.25
N ILE A 92 -12.46 3.08 -17.53
CA ILE A 92 -13.54 3.81 -18.17
C ILE A 92 -14.43 2.82 -18.93
N ASN A 93 -15.46 2.36 -18.25
CA ASN A 93 -16.52 1.49 -18.75
C ASN A 93 -17.81 1.76 -17.96
N GLU A 94 -18.94 1.29 -18.47
CA GLU A 94 -20.27 1.58 -17.93
C GLU A 94 -20.42 1.21 -16.45
N LYS A 95 -19.96 0.02 -16.07
CA LYS A 95 -20.02 -0.48 -14.69
C LYS A 95 -19.30 0.45 -13.71
N ASN A 96 -18.12 0.93 -14.08
CA ASN A 96 -17.37 1.84 -13.23
C ASN A 96 -17.98 3.25 -13.23
N LEU A 97 -18.52 3.73 -14.36
CA LEU A 97 -19.17 5.04 -14.41
C LEU A 97 -20.39 5.09 -13.47
N GLN A 98 -21.21 4.04 -13.48
CA GLN A 98 -22.35 3.91 -12.58
C GLN A 98 -21.90 3.95 -11.11
N ARG A 99 -20.92 3.12 -10.72
CA ARG A 99 -20.39 3.09 -9.35
C ARG A 99 -19.78 4.41 -8.91
N GLY A 100 -19.05 5.08 -9.79
CA GLY A 100 -18.49 6.39 -9.50
C GLY A 100 -19.56 7.45 -9.29
N THR A 101 -20.65 7.38 -10.05
CA THR A 101 -21.81 8.25 -9.89
C THR A 101 -22.53 7.99 -8.57
N GLU A 102 -22.77 6.73 -8.22
CA GLU A 102 -23.37 6.32 -6.94
C GLU A 102 -22.51 6.79 -5.75
N PHE A 103 -21.19 6.58 -5.81
CA PHE A 103 -20.26 7.05 -4.79
C PHE A 103 -20.29 8.57 -4.66
N TRP A 104 -20.27 9.29 -5.78
CA TRP A 104 -20.35 10.75 -5.80
C TRP A 104 -21.62 11.25 -5.12
N LEU A 105 -22.77 10.71 -5.51
CA LEU A 105 -24.07 11.14 -4.99
C LEU A 105 -24.17 10.85 -3.49
N SER A 106 -23.70 9.68 -3.06
CA SER A 106 -23.71 9.27 -1.64
C SER A 106 -22.83 10.15 -0.76
N HIS A 107 -21.73 10.70 -1.30
CA HIS A 107 -20.75 11.50 -0.55
C HIS A 107 -20.73 12.98 -0.97
N LYS A 108 -21.79 13.47 -1.62
CA LYS A 108 -21.84 14.80 -2.23
C LYS A 108 -21.49 15.95 -1.27
N SER A 109 -21.98 15.89 -0.03
CA SER A 109 -21.71 16.91 0.99
C SER A 109 -20.23 16.93 1.39
N THR A 110 -19.64 15.75 1.63
CA THR A 110 -18.22 15.58 1.96
C THR A 110 -17.34 16.02 0.80
N LEU A 111 -17.65 15.60 -0.43
CA LEU A 111 -16.89 15.99 -1.64
C LEU A 111 -16.89 17.51 -1.82
N ARG A 112 -18.05 18.18 -1.66
CA ARG A 112 -18.14 19.64 -1.70
C ARG A 112 -17.32 20.32 -0.62
N ARG A 113 -17.29 19.75 0.60
CA ARG A 113 -16.50 20.31 1.70
C ARG A 113 -15.00 20.21 1.39
N VAL A 114 -14.52 19.03 0.99
CA VAL A 114 -13.12 18.76 0.67
C VAL A 114 -12.67 19.58 -0.55
N GLU A 115 -13.52 19.72 -1.58
CA GLU A 115 -13.24 20.55 -2.75
C GLU A 115 -13.04 22.02 -2.35
N ARG A 116 -13.86 22.57 -1.46
CA ARG A 116 -13.66 23.94 -0.95
C ARG A 116 -12.44 24.09 -0.06
N GLU A 117 -12.19 23.12 0.82
CA GLU A 117 -11.13 23.18 1.81
C GLU A 117 -9.74 23.01 1.19
N TYR A 118 -9.61 22.05 0.28
CA TYR A 118 -8.32 21.65 -0.30
C TYR A 118 -8.15 22.06 -1.77
N GLN A 119 -9.17 22.67 -2.39
CA GLN A 119 -9.13 23.14 -3.78
C GLN A 119 -8.83 22.02 -4.80
N VAL A 120 -9.19 20.77 -4.46
CA VAL A 120 -9.09 19.63 -5.37
C VAL A 120 -10.49 19.34 -5.93
N PRO A 121 -10.69 19.39 -7.26
CA PRO A 121 -11.99 19.12 -7.84
C PRO A 121 -12.52 17.74 -7.46
N ALA A 122 -13.81 17.66 -7.13
CA ALA A 122 -14.40 16.41 -6.63
C ALA A 122 -14.22 15.21 -7.60
N HIS A 123 -14.17 15.46 -8.91
CA HIS A 123 -13.95 14.40 -9.91
C HIS A 123 -12.54 13.80 -9.89
N VAL A 124 -11.53 14.57 -9.46
CA VAL A 124 -10.18 14.04 -9.27
C VAL A 124 -10.17 13.06 -8.08
N ILE A 125 -10.81 13.45 -6.98
CA ILE A 125 -10.93 12.63 -5.77
C ILE A 125 -11.67 11.32 -6.09
N VAL A 126 -12.84 11.43 -6.71
CA VAL A 126 -13.66 10.28 -7.11
C VAL A 126 -12.90 9.40 -8.12
N GLY A 127 -12.14 9.99 -9.04
CA GLY A 127 -11.30 9.28 -10.00
C GLY A 127 -10.20 8.45 -9.32
N ILE A 128 -9.45 9.04 -8.37
CA ILE A 128 -8.40 8.33 -7.62
C ILE A 128 -8.99 7.15 -6.86
N ILE A 129 -10.05 7.36 -6.09
CA ILE A 129 -10.70 6.29 -5.31
C ILE A 129 -11.19 5.17 -6.25
N GLY A 130 -11.74 5.52 -7.41
CA GLY A 130 -12.19 4.56 -8.42
C GLY A 130 -11.07 3.71 -9.02
N VAL A 131 -9.90 4.31 -9.27
CA VAL A 131 -8.72 3.59 -9.78
C VAL A 131 -8.11 2.69 -8.71
N GLU A 132 -7.98 3.18 -7.48
CA GLU A 132 -7.29 2.47 -6.38
C GLU A 132 -8.11 1.31 -5.80
N THR A 133 -9.41 1.54 -5.59
CA THR A 133 -10.26 0.60 -4.82
C THR A 133 -11.60 0.30 -5.48
N ARG A 134 -11.96 0.99 -6.57
CA ARG A 134 -13.30 0.91 -7.17
C ARG A 134 -14.42 1.39 -6.24
N TRP A 135 -14.14 2.44 -5.47
CA TRP A 135 -15.08 3.06 -4.52
C TRP A 135 -15.44 2.18 -3.31
N GLY A 136 -14.47 1.36 -2.86
CA GLY A 136 -14.59 0.46 -1.71
C GLY A 136 -13.71 -0.77 -1.88
#